data_AF-A0A1E4KDC4-F1
#
_entry.id   AF-A0A1E4KDC4-F1
#
_cell.length_a   1.000
_cell.length_b   1.000
_cell.length_c   1.000
_cell.angle_alpha   90.00
_cell.angle_beta   90.00
_cell.angle_gamma   90.00
#
_symmetry.space_group_name_H-M   'P 1'
#
loop_
_entity.id
_entity.type
_entity.pdbx_description
1 polymer ?
#
loop_
_entity_poly.entity_id
_entity_poly.type
_entity_poly.pdbx_seq_one_letter_code
_entity_poly.pdbx_strand_id
1 'polypeptide(L)'
;MPATPRAGVAIGCTEAPRGLLWHRYEMDDAGCVINARIVPPTSQNQGRIEEDLRLSLLNFGLGHPDDALRLHCEKVIRNYDPCISCATHFLRLNVARA
;
A
#
# COMPACT_ATOMS: atom_id res chain seq x y z
N MET A 1 -13.93 -1.20 33.27
CA MET A 1 -13.42 -2.47 33.85
C MET A 1 -12.12 -2.78 33.13
N PRO A 2 -10.99 -3.00 33.82
CA PRO A 2 -9.78 -3.51 33.16
C PRO A 2 -10.08 -4.91 32.62
N ALA A 3 -9.79 -5.15 31.35
CA ALA A 3 -9.93 -6.46 30.73
C ALA A 3 -8.63 -7.24 30.92
N THR A 4 -8.72 -8.50 31.33
CA THR A 4 -7.57 -9.41 31.34
C THR A 4 -7.23 -9.82 29.90
N PRO A 5 -5.98 -9.64 29.44
CA PRO A 5 -5.57 -10.12 28.13
C PRO A 5 -5.79 -11.62 27.96
N ARG A 6 -6.02 -12.05 26.73
CA ARG A 6 -6.11 -13.45 26.33
C ARG A 6 -5.48 -13.61 24.96
N ALA A 7 -4.88 -14.76 24.69
CA ALA A 7 -4.44 -15.08 23.35
C ALA A 7 -5.61 -15.04 22.37
N GLY A 8 -5.36 -14.56 21.15
CA GLY A 8 -6.41 -14.46 20.14
C GLY A 8 -6.03 -13.72 18.89
N VAL A 9 -6.91 -13.82 17.89
CA VAL A 9 -6.79 -13.15 16.59
C VAL A 9 -7.88 -12.09 16.49
N ALA A 10 -7.47 -10.87 16.14
CA ALA A 10 -8.37 -9.77 15.87
C ALA A 10 -8.19 -9.29 14.42
N ILE A 11 -9.31 -8.97 13.77
CA ILE A 11 -9.33 -8.38 12.43
C ILE A 11 -10.09 -7.07 12.51
N GLY A 12 -9.52 -6.03 11.94
CA GLY A 12 -10.14 -4.72 11.77
C GLY A 12 -10.18 -4.35 10.31
N CYS A 13 -11.23 -3.62 9.93
CA CYS A 13 -11.40 -3.13 8.58
C CYS A 13 -12.11 -1.78 8.63
N THR A 14 -11.56 -0.79 7.96
CA THR A 14 -12.12 0.57 7.89
C THR A 14 -11.91 1.15 6.50
N GLU A 15 -12.78 2.06 6.08
CA GLU A 15 -12.52 2.89 4.91
C GLU A 15 -11.60 4.05 5.29
N ALA A 16 -10.38 4.04 4.76
CA ALA A 16 -9.48 5.18 4.81
C ALA A 16 -9.73 6.08 3.58
N PRO A 17 -9.23 7.33 3.55
CA PRO A 17 -9.46 8.25 2.43
C PRO A 17 -9.02 7.71 1.04
N ARG A 18 -8.12 6.71 1.02
CA ARG A 18 -7.53 6.12 -0.19
C ARG A 18 -8.08 4.72 -0.52
N GLY A 19 -9.11 4.26 0.21
CA GLY A 19 -9.75 2.96 0.07
C GLY A 19 -9.69 2.09 1.33
N LEU A 20 -9.90 0.78 1.16
CA LEU A 20 -10.00 -0.18 2.25
C LEU A 20 -8.68 -0.31 3.03
N LEU A 21 -8.72 -0.10 4.34
CA LEU A 21 -7.64 -0.42 5.26
C LEU A 21 -8.03 -1.67 6.05
N TRP A 22 -7.28 -2.75 5.85
CA TRP A 22 -7.48 -4.02 6.54
C TRP A 22 -6.27 -4.37 7.41
N HIS A 23 -6.51 -4.92 8.58
CA HIS A 23 -5.46 -5.29 9.52
C HIS A 23 -5.85 -6.51 10.35
N ARG A 24 -4.88 -7.39 10.57
CA ARG A 24 -4.98 -8.57 11.44
C ARG A 24 -3.87 -8.53 12.47
N TYR A 25 -4.24 -8.71 13.71
CA TYR A 25 -3.32 -8.86 14.83
C TYR A 25 -3.55 -10.20 15.53
N GLU A 26 -2.46 -10.80 15.97
CA GLU A 26 -2.45 -11.99 16.81
C GLU A 26 -1.73 -11.62 18.10
N MET A 27 -2.36 -11.92 19.23
CA MET A 27 -1.86 -11.61 20.56
C MET A 27 -1.67 -12.89 21.38
N ASP A 28 -0.70 -12.86 22.30
CA ASP A 28 -0.51 -13.91 23.32
C ASP A 28 -1.30 -13.61 24.61
N ASP A 29 -1.18 -14.50 25.61
CA ASP A 29 -1.87 -14.38 26.90
C ASP A 29 -1.34 -13.22 27.77
N ALA A 30 -0.16 -12.67 27.45
CA ALA A 30 0.37 -11.47 28.09
C ALA A 30 -0.14 -10.18 27.44
N GLY A 31 -0.89 -10.29 26.32
CA GLY A 31 -1.37 -9.16 25.54
C GLY A 31 -0.32 -8.58 24.58
N CYS A 32 0.76 -9.31 24.29
CA CYS A 32 1.76 -8.89 23.32
C CYS A 32 1.35 -9.31 21.91
N VAL A 33 1.54 -8.42 20.93
CA VAL A 33 1.32 -8.73 19.51
C VAL A 33 2.45 -9.65 19.02
N ILE A 34 2.11 -10.88 18.65
CA ILE A 34 3.05 -11.88 18.13
C ILE A 34 3.02 -11.97 16.60
N ASN A 35 1.96 -11.50 15.95
CA ASN A 35 1.88 -11.38 14.50
C ASN A 35 1.01 -10.19 14.11
N ALA A 36 1.46 -9.42 13.11
CA ALA A 36 0.69 -8.33 12.53
C ALA A 36 0.74 -8.42 11.00
N ARG A 37 -0.43 -8.33 10.37
CA ARG A 37 -0.55 -8.13 8.92
C ARG A 37 -1.41 -6.91 8.67
N ILE A 38 -0.85 -5.94 7.95
CA ILE A 38 -1.54 -4.70 7.58
C ILE A 38 -1.58 -4.64 6.06
N VAL A 39 -2.77 -4.46 5.51
CA VAL A 39 -3.04 -4.34 4.08
C VAL A 39 -3.65 -2.96 3.82
N PRO A 40 -2.82 -1.95 3.53
CA PRO A 40 -3.22 -0.56 3.35
C PRO A 40 -3.81 -0.34 1.95
N PRO A 41 -4.60 0.72 1.73
CA PRO A 41 -5.35 0.92 0.49
C PRO A 41 -4.46 1.02 -0.75
N THR A 42 -3.39 1.83 -0.68
CA THR A 42 -2.49 2.05 -1.82
C THR A 42 -1.80 0.77 -2.28
N SER A 43 -1.46 -0.15 -1.37
CA SER A 43 -0.84 -1.44 -1.75
C SER A 43 -1.80 -2.33 -2.56
N GLN A 44 -3.10 -2.25 -2.28
CA GLN A 44 -4.14 -2.98 -3.01
C GLN A 44 -4.36 -2.37 -4.41
N ASN A 45 -4.26 -1.04 -4.51
CA ASN A 45 -4.43 -0.33 -5.78
C ASN A 45 -3.21 -0.42 -6.70
N GLN A 46 -2.05 -0.89 -6.23
CA GLN A 46 -0.79 -0.91 -6.99
C GLN A 46 -0.94 -1.59 -8.36
N GLY A 47 -1.51 -2.80 -8.40
CA GLY A 47 -1.69 -3.53 -9.67
C GLY A 47 -2.63 -2.83 -10.63
N ARG A 48 -3.64 -2.10 -10.11
CA ARG A 48 -4.55 -1.31 -10.95
C ARG A 48 -3.87 -0.04 -11.47
N ILE A 49 -3.08 0.64 -10.64
CA ILE A 49 -2.29 1.82 -11.04
C ILE A 49 -1.34 1.46 -12.19
N GLU A 50 -0.64 0.33 -12.09
CA GLU A 50 0.29 -0.14 -13.12
C GLU A 50 -0.42 -0.45 -14.45
N GLU A 51 -1.56 -1.14 -14.39
CA GLU A 51 -2.34 -1.46 -15.58
C GLU A 51 -2.92 -0.21 -16.24
N ASP A 52 -3.48 0.71 -15.45
CA ASP A 52 -4.01 1.97 -15.97
C ASP A 52 -2.91 2.86 -16.54
N LEU A 53 -1.72 2.88 -15.91
CA LEU A 53 -0.56 3.58 -16.45
C LEU A 53 -0.18 3.04 -17.83
N ARG A 54 -0.11 1.71 -17.96
CA ARG A 54 0.20 1.03 -19.22
C ARG A 54 -0.84 1.35 -20.30
N LEU A 55 -2.12 1.15 -20.00
CA LEU A 55 -3.22 1.42 -20.94
C LEU A 55 -3.31 2.89 -21.33
N SER A 56 -3.16 3.79 -20.37
CA SER A 56 -3.22 5.23 -20.60
C SER A 56 -2.06 5.74 -21.45
N LEU A 57 -0.85 5.19 -21.30
CA LEU A 57 0.29 5.52 -22.16
C LEU A 57 0.13 4.98 -23.59
N LEU A 58 -0.38 3.76 -23.74
CA LEU A 58 -0.66 3.19 -25.07
C LEU A 58 -1.70 4.03 -25.83
N ASN A 59 -2.72 4.52 -25.13
CA ASN A 59 -3.74 5.39 -25.71
C ASN A 59 -3.25 6.82 -25.97
N PHE A 60 -2.38 7.35 -25.11
CA PHE A 60 -1.77 8.67 -25.30
C PHE A 60 -0.75 8.68 -26.44
N GLY A 61 -0.06 7.57 -26.66
CA GLY A 61 0.95 7.40 -27.71
C GLY A 61 2.37 7.65 -27.21
N LEU A 62 3.31 6.78 -27.60
CA LEU A 62 4.70 6.82 -27.14
C LEU A 62 5.60 7.77 -27.95
N GLY A 63 5.07 8.39 -29.02
CA GLY A 63 5.82 9.34 -29.86
C GLY A 63 5.90 10.76 -29.28
N HIS A 64 5.30 11.01 -28.12
CA HIS A 64 5.37 12.29 -27.44
C HIS A 64 6.75 12.53 -26.80
N PRO A 65 7.16 13.80 -26.60
CA PRO A 65 8.39 14.11 -25.87
C PRO A 65 8.35 13.56 -24.43
N ASP A 66 9.51 13.21 -23.89
CA ASP A 66 9.66 12.61 -22.56
C ASP A 66 8.96 13.40 -21.45
N ASP A 67 9.02 14.74 -21.48
CA ASP A 67 8.35 15.58 -20.48
C ASP A 67 6.82 15.48 -20.54
N ALA A 68 6.26 15.32 -21.74
CA ALA A 68 4.82 15.12 -21.91
C ALA A 68 4.40 13.73 -21.42
N LEU A 69 5.18 12.69 -21.74
CA LEU A 69 4.98 11.33 -21.24
C LEU A 69 5.05 11.28 -19.71
N ARG A 70 6.09 11.88 -19.13
CA ARG A 70 6.30 11.97 -17.68
C ARG A 70 5.13 12.67 -16.99
N LEU A 71 4.72 13.84 -17.49
CA LEU A 71 3.58 14.56 -16.94
C LEU A 71 2.29 13.74 -17.01
N HIS A 72 2.07 13.00 -18.09
CA HIS A 72 0.92 12.12 -18.24
C HIS A 72 0.95 10.95 -17.25
N CYS A 73 2.09 10.26 -17.13
CA CYS A 73 2.30 9.20 -16.15
C CYS A 73 2.00 9.67 -14.73
N GLU A 74 2.57 10.82 -14.35
CA GLU A 74 2.39 11.38 -13.02
C GLU A 74 0.92 11.74 -12.73
N LYS A 75 0.17 12.22 -13.73
CA LYS A 75 -1.28 12.47 -13.58
C LYS A 75 -2.04 11.18 -13.32
N VAL A 76 -1.78 10.13 -14.09
CA VAL A 76 -2.43 8.82 -13.91
C VAL A 76 -2.18 8.29 -12.50
N ILE A 77 -0.93 8.32 -12.05
CA ILE A 77 -0.54 7.87 -10.70
C ILE A 77 -1.22 8.73 -9.62
N ARG A 78 -1.18 10.07 -9.74
CA ARG A 78 -1.74 10.98 -8.73
C ARG A 78 -3.26 10.95 -8.64
N ASN A 79 -3.97 10.53 -9.67
CA ASN A 79 -5.42 10.33 -9.62
C ASN A 79 -5.86 9.28 -8.59
N TYR A 80 -4.95 8.39 -8.18
CA TYR A 80 -5.19 7.41 -7.13
C TYR A 80 -4.84 7.91 -5.72
N ASP A 81 -4.35 9.15 -5.58
CA ASP A 81 -3.82 9.72 -4.33
C ASP A 81 -2.93 8.71 -3.55
N PRO A 82 -1.87 8.15 -4.16
CA PRO A 82 -1.11 7.09 -3.53
C PRO A 82 -0.34 7.60 -2.30
N CYS A 83 -0.55 6.96 -1.15
CA CYS A 83 0.33 7.14 0.01
C CYS A 83 1.39 6.02 0.01
N ILE A 84 2.54 6.26 -0.64
CA ILE A 84 3.62 5.26 -0.76
C ILE A 84 4.19 4.85 0.61
N SER A 85 4.34 5.81 1.52
CA SER A 85 4.77 5.54 2.90
C SER A 85 3.77 4.65 3.67
N CYS A 86 2.47 4.77 3.37
CA CYS A 86 1.45 3.90 3.95
C CYS A 86 1.50 2.51 3.32
N ALA A 87 1.86 2.40 2.04
CA ALA A 87 1.85 1.15 1.27
C ALA A 87 3.04 0.24 1.61
N THR A 88 4.17 0.81 2.05
CA THR A 88 5.42 0.11 2.32
C THR A 88 5.79 0.25 3.79
N HIS A 89 5.59 -0.82 4.57
CA HIS A 89 5.78 -0.76 6.03
C HIS A 89 7.22 -0.95 6.48
N PHE A 90 8.02 -1.71 5.73
CA PHE A 90 9.39 -2.02 6.14
C PHE A 90 10.31 -2.24 4.94
N LEU A 91 11.56 -1.77 5.07
CA LEU A 91 12.61 -1.89 4.07
C LEU A 91 13.44 -3.15 4.30
N ARG A 92 13.57 -4.01 3.30
CA ARG A 92 14.58 -5.08 3.29
C ARG A 92 15.87 -4.53 2.67
N LEU A 93 16.88 -4.27 3.50
CA LEU A 93 18.17 -3.72 3.06
C LEU A 93 19.19 -4.83 2.85
N ASN A 94 19.73 -4.93 1.63
CA ASN A 94 20.90 -5.74 1.33
C ASN A 94 22.07 -4.80 0.99
N VAL A 95 23.14 -4.82 1.78
CA VAL A 95 24.34 -3.99 1.56
C VAL A 95 25.49 -4.87 1.09
N ALA A 96 25.94 -4.67 -0.14
CA ALA A 96 27.23 -5.16 -0.61
C ALA A 96 28.27 -4.06 -0.40
N ARG A 97 29.38 -4.36 0.29
CA ARG A 97 30.53 -3.46 0.43
C ARG A 97 31.70 -4.04 -0.36
N ALA A 98 32.42 -3.18 -1.05
CA ALA A 98 33.68 -3.50 -1.72
C ALA A 98 34.80 -3.75 -0.71
#